data_AF-A0A3D0D8E2-F1
#
_entry.id   AF-A0A3D0D8E2-F1
#
_cell.length_a   1.000
_cell.length_b   1.000
_cell.length_c   1.000
_cell.angle_alpha   90.00
_cell.angle_beta   90.00
_cell.angle_gamma   90.00
#
_symmetry.space_group_name_H-M   'P 1'
#
loop_
_entity.id
_entity.type
_entity.pdbx_description
1 polymer ?
#
loop_
_entity_poly.entity_id
_entity_poly.type
_entity_poly.pdbx_seq_one_letter_code
_entity_poly.pdbx_strand_id
1 'polypeptide(L)'
;MKQYDPRIARYLDEIAQTPTGKPLVAWVRRHRPAISFGTPITGGAFTYPWPFKKIVIKDDYGEEWQRETLAHELAHMIRWHGNFVGSLEQEYDAYRVGAQVRCEHDGCDWRDPHGQAAQWYPDLFGPGATPGAFMAALRQRDPFYAVLPWQQPATIWGIAGALARQFLFGTRQFLRQRGIGHTHDHEE
;
A
#
# COMPACT_ATOMS: atom_id res chain seq x y z
N MET A 1 22.38 -8.83 12.46
CA MET A 1 21.32 -8.89 11.41
C MET A 1 20.16 -8.04 11.91
N LYS A 2 19.62 -7.09 11.13
CA LYS A 2 18.38 -6.42 11.56
C LYS A 2 17.26 -7.46 11.58
N GLN A 3 16.76 -7.77 12.76
CA GLN A 3 15.64 -8.67 12.95
C GLN A 3 14.36 -7.86 12.76
N TYR A 4 13.42 -8.38 11.97
CA TYR A 4 12.08 -7.79 11.88
C TYR A 4 11.36 -7.97 13.21
N ASP A 5 10.35 -7.13 13.45
CA ASP A 5 9.35 -7.40 14.50
C ASP A 5 8.85 -8.85 14.36
N PRO A 6 8.71 -9.63 15.46
CA PRO A 6 8.28 -11.02 15.39
C PRO A 6 6.96 -11.24 14.64
N ARG A 7 6.02 -10.27 14.71
CA ARG A 7 4.75 -10.35 13.96
C ARG A 7 4.98 -10.16 12.48
N ILE A 8 5.81 -9.18 12.09
CA ILE A 8 6.20 -8.99 10.67
C ILE A 8 6.90 -10.24 10.14
N ALA A 9 7.81 -10.83 10.91
CA ALA A 9 8.48 -12.07 10.53
C ALA A 9 7.48 -13.21 10.30
N ARG A 10 6.53 -13.39 11.22
CA ARG A 10 5.45 -14.37 11.07
C ARG A 10 4.59 -14.11 9.83
N TYR A 11 4.17 -12.86 9.59
CA TYR A 11 3.40 -12.52 8.39
C TYR A 11 4.18 -12.80 7.11
N LEU A 12 5.48 -12.50 7.07
CA LEU A 12 6.33 -12.86 5.93
C LEU A 12 6.38 -14.37 5.70
N ASP A 13 6.43 -15.17 6.77
CA ASP A 13 6.43 -16.63 6.64
C ASP A 13 5.06 -17.18 6.20
N GLU A 14 3.96 -16.60 6.66
CA GLU A 14 2.60 -16.92 6.21
C GLU A 14 2.40 -16.55 4.72
N ILE A 15 2.81 -15.34 4.32
CA ILE A 15 2.78 -14.89 2.92
C ILE A 15 3.62 -15.84 2.04
N ALA A 16 4.75 -16.34 2.53
CA ALA A 16 5.61 -17.25 1.78
C ALA A 16 4.99 -18.62 1.49
N GLN A 17 3.93 -19.02 2.22
CA GLN A 17 3.19 -20.26 1.96
C GLN A 17 2.21 -20.13 0.80
N THR A 18 1.90 -18.90 0.37
CA THR A 18 0.97 -18.64 -0.73
C THR A 18 1.70 -18.62 -2.08
N PRO A 19 1.12 -19.19 -3.17
CA PRO A 19 1.70 -19.10 -4.50
C PRO A 19 2.05 -17.67 -4.94
N THR A 20 1.18 -16.70 -4.65
CA THR A 20 1.34 -15.29 -5.00
C THR A 20 2.38 -14.60 -4.13
N GLY A 21 2.42 -14.91 -2.83
CA GLY A 21 3.31 -14.26 -1.86
C GLY A 21 4.75 -14.79 -1.83
N LYS A 22 4.95 -16.07 -2.19
CA LYS A 22 6.29 -16.72 -2.24
C LYS A 22 7.37 -15.89 -2.97
N PRO A 23 7.16 -15.40 -4.22
CA PRO A 23 8.16 -14.58 -4.90
C PRO A 23 8.41 -13.24 -4.20
N LEU A 24 7.41 -12.65 -3.53
CA LEU A 24 7.56 -11.40 -2.79
C LEU A 24 8.51 -11.59 -1.60
N VAL A 25 8.30 -12.65 -0.82
CA VAL A 25 9.10 -12.93 0.38
C VAL A 25 10.51 -13.38 0.00
N ALA A 26 10.68 -14.09 -1.12
CA ALA A 26 12.01 -14.41 -1.66
C ALA A 26 12.81 -13.12 -1.95
N TRP A 27 12.17 -12.09 -2.51
CA TRP A 27 12.80 -10.80 -2.72
C TRP A 27 13.16 -10.11 -1.40
N VAL A 28 12.27 -10.14 -0.39
CA VAL A 28 12.54 -9.58 0.97
C VAL A 28 13.76 -10.25 1.60
N ARG A 29 13.85 -11.58 1.54
CA ARG A 29 14.98 -12.34 2.08
C ARG A 29 16.30 -11.96 1.41
N ARG A 30 16.28 -11.64 0.11
CA ARG A 30 17.44 -11.21 -0.68
C ARG A 30 17.85 -9.76 -0.41
N HIS A 31 16.89 -8.83 -0.36
CA HIS A 31 17.17 -7.38 -0.35
C HIS A 31 17.05 -6.73 1.03
N ARG A 32 16.42 -7.42 1.98
CA ARG A 32 16.28 -7.00 3.39
C ARG A 32 15.81 -5.54 3.55
N PRO A 33 14.66 -5.15 2.95
CA PRO A 33 14.10 -3.82 3.14
C PRO A 33 13.81 -3.55 4.62
N ALA A 34 13.72 -2.28 5.01
CA ALA A 34 13.24 -1.95 6.36
C ALA A 34 11.72 -2.13 6.40
N ILE A 35 11.20 -2.92 7.34
CA ILE A 35 9.74 -3.10 7.53
C ILE A 35 9.47 -2.90 9.02
N SER A 36 8.53 -2.02 9.35
CA SER A 36 8.26 -1.65 10.74
C SER A 36 6.81 -1.25 10.93
N PHE A 37 6.28 -1.52 12.12
CA PHE A 37 5.08 -0.85 12.58
C PHE A 37 5.33 0.63 12.88
N GLY A 38 4.33 1.49 12.66
CA GLY A 38 4.39 2.91 12.96
C GLY A 38 3.31 3.72 12.24
N THR A 39 3.51 5.03 12.14
CA THR A 39 2.58 5.92 11.43
C THR A 39 3.03 6.10 9.98
N PRO A 40 2.32 5.55 8.99
CA PRO A 40 2.60 5.83 7.58
C PRO A 40 2.22 7.28 7.23
N ILE A 41 2.74 7.80 6.11
CA ILE A 41 2.44 9.17 5.67
C ILE A 41 0.99 9.33 5.20
N THR A 42 0.36 8.23 4.78
CA THR A 42 -1.04 8.14 4.35
C THR A 42 -1.56 6.72 4.57
N GLY A 43 -2.87 6.55 4.60
CA GLY A 43 -3.53 5.25 4.70
C GLY A 43 -3.16 4.43 5.94
N GLY A 44 -3.34 3.12 5.84
CA GLY A 44 -2.96 2.17 6.88
C GLY A 44 -1.54 1.60 6.72
N ALA A 45 -0.92 1.76 5.54
CA ALA A 45 0.47 1.42 5.29
C ALA A 45 1.04 2.27 4.16
N PHE A 46 2.37 2.30 4.04
CA PHE A 46 3.04 2.97 2.95
C PHE A 46 4.44 2.41 2.65
N THR A 47 4.70 2.21 1.36
CA THR A 47 6.03 1.90 0.82
C THR A 47 6.78 3.16 0.41
N TYR A 48 7.93 3.38 1.02
CA TYR A 48 8.83 4.47 0.70
C TYR A 48 9.80 4.08 -0.43
N PRO A 49 10.02 4.98 -1.41
CA PRO A 49 10.91 4.73 -2.54
C PRO A 49 12.37 4.58 -2.13
N TRP A 50 13.19 4.20 -3.11
CA TRP A 50 14.63 4.34 -3.01
C TRP A 50 15.04 5.79 -2.67
N PRO A 51 16.08 6.02 -1.82
CA PRO A 51 16.97 5.03 -1.20
C PRO A 51 16.45 4.39 0.08
N PHE A 52 15.28 4.81 0.58
CA PHE A 52 14.79 4.38 1.89
C PHE A 52 14.42 2.89 1.94
N LYS A 53 13.84 2.34 0.84
CA LYS A 53 13.40 0.93 0.74
C LYS A 53 12.73 0.46 2.03
N LYS A 54 11.72 1.22 2.45
CA LYS A 54 11.07 1.06 3.76
C LYS A 54 9.57 0.83 3.57
N ILE A 55 8.99 -0.06 4.35
CA ILE A 55 7.54 -0.21 4.51
C ILE A 55 7.19 0.17 5.95
N VAL A 56 6.18 1.02 6.12
CA VAL A 56 5.60 1.34 7.43
C VAL A 56 4.14 0.90 7.43
N ILE A 57 3.73 0.16 8.45
CA ILE A 57 2.38 -0.35 8.60
C ILE A 57 1.80 0.13 9.94
N LYS A 58 0.54 0.56 9.97
CA LYS A 58 -0.13 1.00 11.19
C LYS A 58 -0.47 -0.19 12.08
N ASP A 59 -0.25 -0.05 13.40
CA ASP A 59 -0.35 -1.14 14.38
C ASP A 59 -1.69 -1.18 15.12
N ASP A 60 -2.80 -0.96 14.42
CA ASP A 60 -4.14 -0.90 15.02
C ASP A 60 -5.17 -1.76 14.28
N TYR A 61 -4.75 -2.49 13.24
CA TYR A 61 -5.59 -3.39 12.47
C TYR A 61 -5.35 -4.86 12.83
N GLY A 62 -6.38 -5.70 12.60
CA GLY A 62 -6.32 -7.14 12.82
C GLY A 62 -5.30 -7.85 11.92
N GLU A 63 -4.84 -9.03 12.35
CA GLU A 63 -3.72 -9.74 11.72
C GLU A 63 -3.93 -10.05 10.23
N GLU A 64 -5.16 -10.38 9.85
CA GLU A 64 -5.54 -10.64 8.46
C GLU A 64 -5.27 -9.41 7.58
N TRP A 65 -5.71 -8.24 8.03
CA TRP A 65 -5.49 -6.97 7.34
C TRP A 65 -4.00 -6.63 7.28
N GLN A 66 -3.23 -6.91 8.34
CA GLN A 66 -1.78 -6.67 8.38
C GLN A 66 -1.04 -7.51 7.34
N ARG A 67 -1.41 -8.79 7.20
CA ARG A 67 -0.82 -9.72 6.24
C ARG A 67 -1.15 -9.33 4.80
N GLU A 68 -2.42 -9.05 4.52
CA GLU A 68 -2.89 -8.58 3.22
C GLU A 68 -2.17 -7.29 2.81
N THR A 69 -2.12 -6.32 3.72
CA THR A 69 -1.50 -5.02 3.48
C THR A 69 0.01 -5.14 3.30
N LEU A 70 0.69 -6.00 4.06
CA LEU A 70 2.11 -6.25 3.85
C LEU A 70 2.36 -6.83 2.46
N ALA A 71 1.53 -7.75 1.97
CA ALA A 71 1.65 -8.27 0.60
C ALA A 71 1.42 -7.18 -0.47
N HIS A 72 0.43 -6.32 -0.27
CA HIS A 72 0.17 -5.15 -1.11
C HIS A 72 1.39 -4.22 -1.19
N GLU A 73 1.96 -3.83 -0.04
CA GLU A 73 3.13 -2.95 0.01
C GLU A 73 4.40 -3.62 -0.55
N LEU A 74 4.55 -4.93 -0.40
CA LEU A 74 5.63 -5.67 -1.04
C LEU A 74 5.50 -5.68 -2.56
N ALA A 75 4.28 -5.81 -3.10
CA ALA A 75 4.07 -5.63 -4.53
C ALA A 75 4.52 -4.24 -4.98
N HIS A 76 4.17 -3.21 -4.20
CA HIS A 76 4.61 -1.84 -4.45
C HIS A 76 6.13 -1.69 -4.52
N MET A 77 6.81 -2.20 -3.49
CA MET A 77 8.26 -2.13 -3.39
C MET A 77 8.97 -2.88 -4.52
N ILE A 78 8.47 -4.06 -4.90
CA ILE A 78 9.19 -4.97 -5.79
C ILE A 78 8.99 -4.59 -7.24
N ARG A 79 7.75 -4.29 -7.64
CA ARG A 79 7.40 -4.04 -9.05
C ARG A 79 7.69 -2.61 -9.47
N TRP A 80 7.58 -1.66 -8.54
CA TRP A 80 7.76 -0.25 -8.85
C TRP A 80 8.81 0.45 -7.96
N HIS A 81 9.67 -0.31 -7.29
CA HIS A 81 10.75 0.22 -6.43
C HIS A 81 10.27 1.13 -5.29
N GLY A 82 9.00 1.01 -4.90
CA GLY A 82 8.37 1.92 -3.95
C GLY A 82 8.26 3.35 -4.49
N ASN A 83 8.42 3.56 -5.80
CA ASN A 83 8.04 4.81 -6.42
C ASN A 83 6.61 5.12 -6.00
N PHE A 84 6.33 6.41 -5.76
CA PHE A 84 4.98 6.86 -5.49
C PHE A 84 4.05 6.19 -6.48
N VAL A 85 3.03 5.51 -5.93
CA VAL A 85 1.87 4.94 -6.61
C VAL A 85 1.63 5.68 -7.93
N GLY A 86 2.27 5.20 -8.98
CA GLY A 86 2.54 6.03 -10.15
C GLY A 86 1.31 6.11 -11.05
N SER A 87 0.38 5.19 -10.83
CA SER A 87 -0.89 5.12 -11.52
C SER A 87 -1.86 4.23 -10.74
N LEU A 88 -3.15 4.36 -11.05
CA LEU A 88 -4.20 3.54 -10.43
C LEU A 88 -4.12 2.08 -10.87
N GLU A 89 -3.45 1.80 -11.99
CA GLU A 89 -3.16 0.44 -12.44
C GLU A 89 -2.17 -0.25 -11.49
N GLN A 90 -1.21 0.50 -10.93
CA GLN A 90 -0.28 -0.03 -9.92
C GLN A 90 -1.03 -0.35 -8.62
N GLU A 91 -1.93 0.54 -8.19
CA GLU A 91 -2.82 0.25 -7.06
C GLU A 91 -3.69 -0.96 -7.30
N TYR A 92 -4.36 -1.02 -8.44
CA TYR A 92 -5.21 -2.16 -8.79
C TYR A 92 -4.42 -3.46 -8.71
N ASP A 93 -3.22 -3.51 -9.27
CA ASP A 93 -2.36 -4.69 -9.22
C ASP A 93 -1.90 -5.02 -7.79
N ALA A 94 -1.50 -4.02 -7.00
CA ALA A 94 -1.10 -4.21 -5.61
C ALA A 94 -2.25 -4.71 -4.72
N TYR A 95 -3.45 -4.11 -4.85
CA TYR A 95 -4.67 -4.56 -4.16
C TYR A 95 -5.02 -6.00 -4.56
N ARG A 96 -4.94 -6.31 -5.85
CA ARG A 96 -5.17 -7.66 -6.35
C ARG A 96 -4.18 -8.67 -5.74
N VAL A 97 -2.89 -8.31 -5.65
CA VAL A 97 -1.87 -9.17 -5.02
C VAL A 97 -2.17 -9.40 -3.53
N GLY A 98 -2.49 -8.35 -2.77
CA GLY A 98 -2.85 -8.49 -1.35
C GLY A 98 -4.05 -9.41 -1.15
N ALA A 99 -5.12 -9.20 -1.93
CA ALA A 99 -6.34 -9.99 -1.87
C ALA A 99 -6.13 -11.46 -2.29
N GLN A 100 -5.29 -11.70 -3.31
CA GLN A 100 -4.89 -13.06 -3.71
C GLN A 100 -4.15 -13.78 -2.59
N VAL A 101 -3.19 -13.11 -1.95
CA VAL A 101 -2.43 -13.69 -0.82
C VAL A 101 -3.35 -14.04 0.33
N ARG A 102 -4.30 -13.17 0.69
CA ARG A 102 -5.30 -13.48 1.71
C ARG A 102 -6.10 -14.72 1.32
N CYS A 103 -6.63 -14.76 0.10
CA CYS A 103 -7.44 -15.91 -0.30
C CYS A 103 -6.66 -17.22 -0.34
N GLU A 104 -5.44 -17.19 -0.85
CA GLU A 104 -4.56 -18.37 -0.88
C GLU A 104 -4.20 -18.84 0.52
N HIS A 105 -4.04 -17.93 1.48
CA HIS A 105 -3.82 -18.25 2.88
C HIS A 105 -5.07 -18.88 3.54
N ASP A 106 -6.24 -18.29 3.30
CA ASP A 106 -7.50 -18.71 3.95
C ASP A 106 -8.22 -19.86 3.22
N GLY A 107 -7.67 -20.30 2.08
CA GLY A 107 -8.18 -21.42 1.30
C GLY A 107 -9.36 -21.08 0.36
N CYS A 108 -9.61 -19.80 0.07
CA CYS A 108 -10.58 -19.43 -0.97
C CYS A 108 -10.00 -19.48 -2.38
N ASP A 109 -10.80 -19.98 -3.32
CA ASP A 109 -10.51 -19.87 -4.75
C ASP A 109 -10.88 -18.46 -5.24
N TRP A 110 -9.86 -17.62 -5.44
CA TRP A 110 -10.03 -16.26 -5.95
C TRP A 110 -10.41 -16.19 -7.43
N ARG A 111 -10.42 -17.34 -8.13
CA ARG A 111 -10.81 -17.42 -9.55
C ARG A 111 -12.29 -17.69 -9.74
N ASP A 112 -12.99 -18.11 -8.69
CA ASP A 112 -14.44 -18.30 -8.72
C ASP A 112 -15.15 -16.94 -8.58
N PRO A 113 -15.82 -16.43 -9.64
CA PRO A 113 -16.48 -15.13 -9.59
C PRO A 113 -17.71 -15.09 -8.69
N HIS A 114 -18.16 -16.24 -8.19
CA HIS A 114 -19.28 -16.35 -7.25
C HIS A 114 -18.86 -16.88 -5.87
N GLY A 115 -17.56 -17.10 -5.67
CA GLY A 115 -16.98 -17.65 -4.46
C GLY A 115 -16.75 -16.62 -3.35
N GLN A 116 -16.12 -17.07 -2.27
CA GLN A 116 -15.83 -16.24 -1.09
C GLN A 116 -14.97 -15.02 -1.40
N ALA A 117 -14.00 -15.16 -2.30
CA ALA A 117 -13.14 -14.06 -2.74
C ALA A 117 -13.94 -12.92 -3.38
N ALA A 118 -14.96 -13.25 -4.20
CA ALA A 118 -15.85 -12.28 -4.82
C ALA A 118 -16.78 -11.60 -3.81
N GLN A 119 -17.10 -12.26 -2.70
CA GLN A 119 -17.87 -11.65 -1.60
C GLN A 119 -17.01 -10.64 -0.81
N TRP A 120 -15.75 -10.97 -0.55
CA TRP A 120 -14.82 -10.08 0.15
C TRP A 120 -14.32 -8.93 -0.73
N TYR A 121 -14.11 -9.20 -2.02
CA TYR A 121 -13.53 -8.28 -2.99
C TYR A 121 -14.35 -8.24 -4.29
N PRO A 122 -15.59 -7.74 -4.25
CA PRO A 122 -16.47 -7.72 -5.42
C PRO A 122 -15.86 -6.94 -6.59
N ASP A 123 -15.11 -5.87 -6.30
CA ASP A 123 -14.47 -5.02 -7.30
C ASP A 123 -13.21 -5.67 -7.94
N LEU A 124 -12.66 -6.74 -7.35
CA LEU A 124 -11.46 -7.43 -7.84
C LEU A 124 -11.76 -8.80 -8.47
N PHE A 125 -12.71 -9.55 -7.89
CA PHE A 125 -12.98 -10.94 -8.28
C PHE A 125 -14.45 -11.23 -8.61
N GLY A 126 -15.36 -10.26 -8.47
CA GLY A 126 -16.78 -10.47 -8.79
C GLY A 126 -17.07 -10.65 -10.29
N PRO A 127 -18.30 -11.07 -10.65
CA PRO A 127 -18.67 -11.43 -12.02
C PRO A 127 -18.67 -10.24 -13.00
N GLY A 128 -18.61 -9.00 -12.49
CA GLY A 128 -18.45 -7.77 -13.27
C GLY A 128 -17.17 -6.99 -12.92
N ALA A 129 -16.22 -7.60 -12.20
CA ALA A 129 -14.99 -6.95 -11.80
C ALA A 129 -14.17 -6.55 -13.04
N THR A 130 -13.90 -5.25 -13.17
CA THR A 130 -13.02 -4.72 -14.20
C THR A 130 -11.99 -3.78 -13.57
N PRO A 131 -10.76 -3.72 -14.09
CA PRO A 131 -9.77 -2.76 -13.63
C PRO A 131 -10.31 -1.32 -13.69
N GLY A 132 -11.03 -0.97 -14.77
CA GLY A 132 -11.60 0.36 -14.94
C GLY A 132 -12.59 0.75 -13.85
N ALA A 133 -13.52 -0.14 -13.49
CA ALA A 133 -14.49 0.11 -12.42
C ALA A 133 -13.81 0.25 -11.05
N PHE A 134 -12.84 -0.63 -10.73
CA PHE A 134 -12.07 -0.53 -9.50
C PHE A 134 -11.33 0.81 -9.40
N MET A 135 -10.61 1.19 -10.45
CA MET A 135 -9.84 2.44 -10.49
C MET A 135 -10.74 3.67 -10.39
N ALA A 136 -11.94 3.64 -11.00
CA ALA A 136 -12.92 4.70 -10.88
C ALA A 136 -13.46 4.84 -9.44
N ALA A 137 -13.74 3.71 -8.77
CA ALA A 137 -14.16 3.70 -7.38
C ALA A 137 -13.04 4.17 -6.43
N LEU A 138 -11.79 3.72 -6.66
CA LEU A 138 -10.65 4.09 -5.83
C LEU A 138 -10.38 5.60 -5.85
N ARG A 139 -10.51 6.26 -7.01
CA ARG A 139 -10.43 7.73 -7.13
C ARG A 139 -11.41 8.49 -6.22
N GLN A 140 -12.58 7.90 -5.95
CA GLN A 140 -13.61 8.52 -5.12
C GLN A 140 -13.42 8.24 -3.63
N ARG A 141 -12.67 7.19 -3.27
CA ARG A 141 -12.48 6.73 -1.88
C ARG A 141 -11.51 7.58 -1.08
N ASP A 142 -10.42 8.06 -1.69
CA ASP A 142 -9.42 8.86 -1.00
C ASP A 142 -8.98 10.06 -1.87
N PRO A 143 -8.99 11.30 -1.34
CA PRO A 143 -8.42 12.46 -2.02
C PRO A 143 -6.98 12.25 -2.49
N PHE A 144 -6.20 11.40 -1.80
CA PHE A 144 -4.88 10.96 -2.23
C PHE A 144 -4.89 10.32 -3.62
N TYR A 145 -5.85 9.42 -3.89
CA TYR A 145 -6.02 8.75 -5.17
C TYR A 145 -6.57 9.67 -6.26
N ALA A 146 -7.29 10.74 -5.88
CA ALA A 146 -7.77 11.75 -6.82
C ALA A 146 -6.63 12.67 -7.34
N VAL A 147 -5.57 12.84 -6.56
CA VAL A 147 -4.41 13.67 -6.93
C VAL A 147 -3.24 12.88 -7.51
N LEU A 148 -3.36 11.55 -7.67
CA LEU A 148 -2.37 10.73 -8.37
C LEU A 148 -2.28 11.18 -9.84
N PRO A 149 -1.19 11.87 -10.23
CA PRO A 149 -1.06 12.38 -11.58
C PRO A 149 -0.46 11.32 -12.49
N TRP A 150 -0.82 11.39 -13.76
CA TRP A 150 -0.11 10.85 -14.92
C TRP A 150 1.34 11.41 -15.03
N GLN A 151 2.15 11.23 -14.00
CA GLN A 151 3.52 11.73 -13.95
C GLN A 151 4.43 10.57 -13.61
N GLN A 152 4.79 9.80 -14.64
CA GLN A 152 6.14 9.29 -14.69
C GLN A 152 7.05 10.50 -14.89
N PRO A 153 7.86 10.92 -13.90
CA PRO A 153 8.91 11.86 -14.19
C PRO A 153 9.94 11.13 -15.07
N ALA A 154 9.85 11.32 -16.39
CA ALA A 154 10.89 10.88 -17.33
C ALA A 154 12.23 11.62 -17.10
N THR A 155 12.28 12.56 -16.15
CA THR A 155 13.45 13.38 -15.84
C THR A 155 13.59 13.60 -14.33
N ILE A 156 14.85 13.76 -13.88
CA ILE A 156 15.23 14.07 -12.49
C ILE A 156 14.45 15.25 -11.88
N TRP A 157 14.08 16.23 -12.70
CA TRP A 157 13.32 17.41 -12.26
C TRP A 157 11.88 17.10 -11.88
N GLY A 158 11.25 16.15 -12.57
CA GLY A 158 9.91 15.67 -12.19
C GLY A 158 9.92 14.90 -10.87
N ILE A 159 11.01 14.17 -10.59
CA ILE A 159 11.23 13.49 -9.30
C ILE A 159 11.38 14.54 -8.18
N ALA A 160 12.19 15.58 -8.39
CA ALA A 160 12.38 16.66 -7.42
C ALA A 160 11.06 17.43 -7.14
N GLY A 161 10.26 17.70 -8.17
CA GLY A 161 8.95 18.35 -8.03
C GLY A 161 7.94 17.49 -7.26
N ALA A 162 7.93 16.17 -7.51
CA ALA A 162 7.10 15.24 -6.76
C ALA A 162 7.52 15.19 -5.28
N LEU A 163 8.83 15.05 -5.00
CA LEU A 163 9.39 15.07 -3.64
C LEU A 163 9.07 16.37 -2.89
N ALA A 164 9.12 17.53 -3.56
CA ALA A 164 8.77 18.81 -2.94
C ALA A 164 7.28 18.90 -2.57
N ARG A 165 6.38 18.42 -3.45
CA ARG A 165 4.93 18.35 -3.13
C ARG A 165 4.64 17.34 -2.03
N GLN A 166 5.39 16.25 -1.96
CA GLN A 166 5.30 15.23 -0.91
C GLN A 166 5.78 15.76 0.43
N PHE A 167 6.89 16.50 0.44
CA PHE A 167 7.32 17.23 1.63
C PHE A 167 6.21 18.16 2.08
N LEU A 168 5.67 19.01 1.20
CA LEU A 168 4.60 19.95 1.54
C LEU A 168 3.32 19.27 2.05
N PHE A 169 2.87 18.17 1.42
CA PHE A 169 1.71 17.43 1.87
C PHE A 169 1.96 16.73 3.21
N GLY A 170 3.11 16.07 3.37
CA GLY A 170 3.54 15.45 4.62
C GLY A 170 3.69 16.46 5.75
N THR A 171 4.26 17.63 5.49
CA THR A 171 4.34 18.74 6.46
C THR A 171 2.94 19.24 6.83
N ARG A 172 2.03 19.42 5.87
CA ARG A 172 0.64 19.82 6.16
C ARG A 172 -0.10 18.79 7.01
N GLN A 173 0.05 17.50 6.72
CA GLN A 173 -0.55 16.42 7.52
C GLN A 173 0.06 16.35 8.92
N PHE A 174 1.39 16.47 9.03
CA PHE A 174 2.11 16.51 10.30
C PHE A 174 1.68 17.70 11.19
N LEU A 175 1.52 18.88 10.60
CA LEU A 175 1.04 20.08 11.30
C LEU A 175 -0.41 19.91 11.76
N ARG A 176 -1.26 19.31 10.92
CA ARG A 176 -2.67 19.01 11.24
C ARG A 176 -2.80 17.97 12.36
N GLN A 177 -1.95 16.94 12.39
CA GLN A 177 -1.94 15.93 13.45
C GLN A 177 -1.42 16.45 14.80
N ARG A 178 -0.67 17.56 14.81
CA ARG A 178 -0.19 18.21 16.04
C ARG A 178 -1.08 19.35 16.55
N GLY A 179 -2.22 19.61 15.90
CA GLY A 179 -3.10 20.72 16.29
C GLY A 179 -2.47 22.11 16.09
N ILE A 180 -1.36 22.22 15.35
CA ILE A 180 -0.72 23.49 15.02
C ILE A 180 -1.40 24.02 13.75
N GLY A 181 -2.63 24.45 13.91
CA GLY A 181 -3.49 24.91 12.81
C GLY A 181 -4.82 25.53 13.23
N HIS A 182 -5.08 25.67 14.53
CA HIS A 182 -6.06 26.62 15.03
C HIS A 182 -5.33 27.78 15.67
N THR A 183 -5.09 28.84 14.88
CA THR A 183 -5.28 30.17 15.45
C THR A 183 -6.79 30.37 15.51
N HIS A 184 -7.31 30.31 16.73
CA HIS A 184 -8.47 31.10 17.13
C HIS A 184 -8.20 32.54 16.68
N ASP A 185 -9.08 33.10 15.86
CA ASP A 185 -9.35 34.53 15.87
C ASP A 185 -10.86 34.66 16.13
N HIS A 186 -11.18 34.75 17.43
CA HIS A 186 -12.30 35.54 17.91
C HIS A 186 -11.72 36.92 18.29
N GLU A 187 -12.60 37.93 18.29
CA GLU A 187 -12.37 39.38 18.45
C GLU A 187 -12.16 40.07 17.09
N GLU A 188 -13.07 40.89 16.56
CA GLU A 188 -14.05 41.81 17.18
C GLU A 188 -15.49 41.64 16.66
#